data_AF-A0A558APX6-F1
#
_entry.id   AF-A0A558APX6-F1
#
_cell.length_a   1.000
_cell.length_b   1.000
_cell.length_c   1.000
_cell.angle_alpha   90.00
_cell.angle_beta   90.00
_cell.angle_gamma   90.00
#
_symmetry.space_group_name_H-M   'P 1'
#
loop_
_entity.id
_entity.type
_entity.pdbx_description
1 polymer ?
#
loop_
_entity_poly.entity_id
_entity_poly.type
_entity_poly.pdbx_seq_one_letter_code
_entity_poly.pdbx_strand_id
1 'polypeptide(L)'
;MGTETLVTAGSFTSGQIAVTAVVTGVLAFAAALWRLPRGAWADRVAVGVLAGVSVFLWRISANMPELNSDGLPGFSAADWLAPVMTYLFLSVYADLRVPADARRYRQTRALAVIASLVVDVVTL
;
A
#
# COMPACT_ATOMS: atom_id res chain seq x y z
N MET A 1 -33.76 9.24 -9.39
CA MET A 1 -32.61 9.11 -8.47
C MET A 1 -32.05 7.71 -8.67
N GLY A 2 -31.26 7.51 -9.71
CA GLY A 2 -30.92 6.17 -10.21
C GLY A 2 -29.43 6.10 -10.47
N THR A 3 -28.80 5.05 -9.94
CA THR A 3 -27.41 4.61 -10.16
C THR A 3 -26.28 5.60 -9.83
N GLU A 4 -26.24 6.81 -10.37
CA GLU A 4 -25.13 7.77 -10.17
C GLU A 4 -24.94 8.16 -8.69
N THR A 5 -26.04 8.39 -7.96
CA THR A 5 -26.00 8.71 -6.52
C THR A 5 -25.57 7.54 -5.65
N LEU A 6 -25.76 6.29 -6.09
CA LEU A 6 -25.28 5.09 -5.38
C LEU A 6 -23.80 4.86 -5.67
N VAL A 7 -23.33 5.16 -6.89
CA VAL A 7 -21.92 5.09 -7.28
C VAL A 7 -21.06 6.07 -6.47
N THR A 8 -21.60 7.26 -6.17
CA THR A 8 -20.89 8.23 -5.30
C THR A 8 -20.87 7.82 -3.83
N ALA A 9 -21.82 6.99 -3.38
CA ALA A 9 -21.94 6.62 -1.97
C ALA A 9 -20.94 5.53 -1.52
N GLY A 10 -20.36 4.78 -2.46
CA GLY A 10 -19.42 3.67 -2.18
C GLY A 10 -17.99 3.88 -2.70
N SER A 11 -17.63 5.09 -3.14
CA SER A 11 -16.28 5.41 -3.66
C SER A 11 -15.57 6.45 -2.79
N PHE A 12 -14.25 6.33 -2.72
CA PHE A 12 -13.40 7.26 -1.98
C PHE A 12 -12.94 8.40 -2.86
N THR A 13 -12.72 9.58 -2.27
CA THR A 13 -12.11 10.68 -3.02
C THR A 13 -10.63 10.38 -3.30
N SER A 14 -10.11 10.87 -4.43
CA SER A 14 -8.68 10.76 -4.74
C SER A 14 -7.78 11.38 -3.66
N GLY A 15 -8.30 12.37 -2.93
CA GLY A 15 -7.61 12.97 -1.78
C GLY A 15 -7.45 12.00 -0.60
N GLN A 16 -8.51 11.30 -0.21
CA GLN A 16 -8.44 10.26 0.84
C GLN A 16 -7.47 9.14 0.44
N ILE A 17 -7.53 8.69 -0.82
CA ILE A 17 -6.61 7.68 -1.36
C ILE A 17 -5.16 8.18 -1.32
N ALA A 18 -4.91 9.43 -1.72
CA ALA A 18 -3.57 10.01 -1.69
C ALA A 18 -3.00 10.10 -0.25
N VAL A 19 -3.82 10.51 0.72
CA VAL A 19 -3.43 10.56 2.14
C VAL A 19 -3.07 9.16 2.65
N THR A 20 -3.92 8.17 2.37
CA THR A 20 -3.71 6.75 2.71
C THR A 20 -2.38 6.24 2.16
N ALA A 21 -2.11 6.51 0.89
CA ALA A 21 -0.87 6.14 0.21
C ALA A 21 0.37 6.82 0.82
N VAL A 22 0.28 8.11 1.15
CA VAL A 22 1.37 8.86 1.79
C VAL A 22 1.67 8.30 3.17
N VAL A 23 0.65 8.05 4.01
CA VAL A 23 0.83 7.48 5.34
C VAL A 23 1.49 6.10 5.25
N THR A 24 1.03 5.26 4.34
CA THR A 24 1.64 3.95 4.08
C THR A 24 3.11 4.08 3.70
N GLY A 25 3.44 4.96 2.75
CA GLY A 25 4.80 5.18 2.28
C GLY A 25 5.72 5.69 3.40
N VAL A 26 5.23 6.60 4.26
CA VAL A 26 5.97 7.12 5.41
C VAL A 26 6.26 6.02 6.43
N LEU A 27 5.27 5.18 6.77
CA LEU A 27 5.47 4.07 7.70
C LEU A 27 6.43 3.01 7.15
N ALA A 28 6.30 2.67 5.86
CA ALA A 28 7.22 1.75 5.19
C ALA A 28 8.66 2.31 5.15
N PHE A 29 8.80 3.61 4.87
CA PHE A 29 10.08 4.31 4.91
C PHE A 29 10.69 4.29 6.32
N ALA A 30 9.90 4.55 7.36
CA ALA A 30 10.35 4.48 8.75
C ALA A 30 10.81 3.06 9.13
N ALA A 31 10.08 2.03 8.71
CA ALA A 31 10.51 0.63 8.88
C ALA A 31 11.85 0.36 8.16
N ALA A 32 12.05 0.92 6.98
CA ALA A 32 13.31 0.80 6.23
C ALA A 32 14.47 1.54 6.92
N LEU A 33 14.23 2.73 7.46
CA LEU A 33 15.23 3.47 8.25
C LEU A 33 15.67 2.70 9.49
N TRP A 34 14.73 2.03 10.16
CA TRP A 34 15.01 1.22 11.34
C TRP A 34 15.80 -0.05 11.01
N ARG A 35 15.43 -0.75 9.93
CA ARG A 35 15.96 -2.10 9.65
C ARG A 35 17.16 -2.11 8.71
N LEU A 36 17.18 -1.29 7.66
CA LEU A 36 18.21 -1.37 6.62
C LEU A 36 19.53 -0.69 7.03
N PRO A 37 20.68 -1.14 6.50
CA PRO A 37 21.98 -0.50 6.74
C PRO A 37 21.99 0.99 6.40
N ARG A 38 22.80 1.79 7.11
CA ARG A 38 22.88 3.26 6.94
C ARG A 38 23.25 3.73 5.53
N GLY A 39 24.01 2.91 4.78
CA GLY A 39 24.38 3.20 3.40
C GLY A 39 23.33 2.82 2.34
N ALA A 40 22.27 2.09 2.70
CA ALA A 40 21.29 1.56 1.76
C ALA A 40 20.15 2.57 1.45
N TRP A 41 20.51 3.83 1.13
CA TRP A 41 19.53 4.90 0.92
C TRP A 41 18.58 4.65 -0.25
N ALA A 42 19.09 4.10 -1.35
CA ALA A 42 18.26 3.74 -2.49
C ALA A 42 17.16 2.74 -2.09
N ASP A 43 17.52 1.70 -1.33
CA ASP A 43 16.57 0.68 -0.86
C ASP A 43 15.56 1.27 0.13
N ARG A 44 16.00 2.18 1.02
CA ARG A 44 15.12 2.87 1.97
C ARG A 44 14.07 3.72 1.26
N VAL A 45 14.52 4.57 0.34
CA VAL A 45 13.63 5.45 -0.45
C VAL A 45 12.70 4.61 -1.31
N ALA A 46 13.22 3.57 -1.97
CA ALA A 46 12.41 2.68 -2.80
C ALA A 46 11.31 1.98 -1.98
N VAL A 47 11.59 1.48 -0.78
CA VAL A 47 10.55 0.88 0.08
C VAL A 47 9.41 1.85 0.36
N GLY A 48 9.72 3.08 0.77
CA GLY A 48 8.70 4.09 1.06
C GLY A 48 7.88 4.48 -0.16
N VAL A 49 8.57 4.82 -1.26
CA VAL A 49 7.93 5.27 -2.50
C VAL A 49 7.10 4.16 -3.12
N LEU A 50 7.65 2.95 -3.27
CA LEU A 50 6.94 1.84 -3.92
C LEU A 50 5.77 1.34 -3.08
N ALA A 51 5.87 1.36 -1.75
CA ALA A 51 4.73 1.03 -0.90
C ALA A 51 3.58 2.04 -1.10
N GLY A 52 3.86 3.34 -1.01
CA GLY A 52 2.84 4.37 -1.25
C GLY A 52 2.26 4.33 -2.67
N VAL A 53 3.11 4.21 -3.69
CA VAL A 53 2.66 4.09 -5.10
C VAL A 53 1.80 2.85 -5.30
N SER A 54 2.15 1.71 -4.70
CA SER A 54 1.35 0.48 -4.83
C SER A 54 -0.06 0.64 -4.28
N VAL A 55 -0.21 1.27 -3.10
CA VAL A 55 -1.50 1.55 -2.49
C VAL A 55 -2.28 2.57 -3.32
N PHE A 56 -1.65 3.67 -3.73
CA PHE A 56 -2.31 4.68 -4.54
C PHE A 56 -2.86 4.11 -5.84
N LEU A 57 -2.02 3.40 -6.61
CA LEU A 57 -2.40 2.82 -7.90
C LEU A 57 -3.48 1.76 -7.74
N TRP A 58 -3.35 0.88 -6.73
CA TRP A 58 -4.38 -0.11 -6.45
C TRP A 58 -5.70 0.55 -6.10
N ARG A 59 -5.70 1.44 -5.10
CA ARG A 59 -6.92 2.08 -4.60
C ARG A 59 -7.59 2.93 -5.65
N ILE A 60 -6.86 3.69 -6.48
CA ILE A 60 -7.50 4.47 -7.53
C ILE A 60 -8.09 3.58 -8.64
N SER A 61 -7.46 2.43 -8.92
CA SER A 61 -7.96 1.47 -9.92
C SER A 61 -9.15 0.64 -9.44
N ALA A 62 -9.18 0.32 -8.14
CA ALA A 62 -10.20 -0.48 -7.50
C ALA A 62 -11.31 0.37 -6.85
N ASN A 63 -11.33 1.69 -7.09
CA ASN A 63 -12.26 2.62 -6.47
C ASN A 63 -13.66 2.55 -7.08
N MET A 64 -14.31 1.39 -6.96
CA MET A 64 -15.67 1.16 -7.40
C MET A 64 -16.51 0.57 -6.26
N PRO A 65 -17.80 0.94 -6.15
CA PRO A 65 -18.66 0.50 -5.06
C PRO A 65 -18.68 -1.01 -4.85
N GLU A 66 -18.60 -1.78 -5.93
CA GLU A 66 -18.65 -3.25 -5.91
C GLU A 66 -17.43 -3.87 -5.22
N LEU A 67 -16.29 -3.17 -5.18
CA LEU A 67 -15.08 -3.62 -4.49
C LEU A 67 -14.89 -3.00 -3.12
N ASN A 68 -15.48 -1.83 -2.86
CA ASN A 68 -15.41 -1.14 -1.57
C ASN A 68 -16.54 -1.56 -0.61
N SER A 69 -17.67 -2.01 -1.16
CA SER A 69 -18.89 -2.40 -0.43
C SER A 69 -19.37 -3.77 -0.88
N ASP A 70 -18.43 -4.72 -0.93
CA ASP A 70 -18.62 -6.09 -1.43
C ASP A 70 -19.35 -7.04 -0.45
N GLY A 71 -19.78 -6.53 0.71
CA GLY A 71 -20.51 -7.29 1.72
C GLY A 71 -19.63 -8.21 2.58
N LEU A 72 -18.30 -8.14 2.45
CA LEU A 72 -17.40 -8.82 3.36
C LEU A 72 -17.42 -8.14 4.75
N PRO A 73 -17.55 -8.92 5.84
CA PRO A 73 -17.59 -8.34 7.18
C PRO A 73 -16.22 -7.81 7.58
N GLY A 74 -16.13 -6.49 7.74
CA GLY A 74 -14.98 -5.78 8.33
C GLY A 74 -13.90 -5.31 7.35
N PHE A 75 -13.77 -5.93 6.18
CA PHE A 75 -12.77 -5.56 5.17
C PHE A 75 -13.30 -5.84 3.77
N SER A 76 -13.01 -4.96 2.82
CA SER A 76 -13.38 -5.13 1.42
C SER A 76 -12.29 -5.86 0.62
N ALA A 77 -12.63 -6.38 -0.55
CA ALA A 77 -11.67 -6.97 -1.49
C ALA A 77 -10.59 -5.98 -1.91
N ALA A 78 -10.94 -4.68 -2.00
CA ALA A 78 -9.96 -3.63 -2.25
C ALA A 78 -8.93 -3.55 -1.10
N ASP A 79 -9.34 -3.68 0.16
CA ASP A 79 -8.43 -3.63 1.30
C ASP A 79 -7.49 -4.84 1.34
N TRP A 80 -8.01 -6.03 1.01
CA TRP A 80 -7.22 -7.26 1.01
C TRP A 80 -6.13 -7.31 -0.06
N LEU A 81 -6.36 -6.67 -1.21
CA LEU A 81 -5.41 -6.70 -2.32
C LEU A 81 -4.35 -5.60 -2.25
N ALA A 82 -4.59 -4.50 -1.52
CA ALA A 82 -3.58 -3.47 -1.27
C ALA A 82 -2.22 -4.03 -0.75
N PRO A 83 -2.18 -4.86 0.32
CA PRO A 83 -0.93 -5.46 0.79
C PRO A 83 -0.28 -6.44 -0.20
N VAL A 84 -1.08 -7.12 -1.03
CA VAL A 84 -0.56 -7.99 -2.10
C VAL A 84 0.18 -7.16 -3.14
N MET A 85 -0.41 -6.03 -3.55
CA MET A 85 0.24 -5.10 -4.49
C MET A 85 1.53 -4.52 -3.92
N THR A 86 1.54 -4.14 -2.64
CA THR A 86 2.78 -3.71 -1.95
C THR A 86 3.85 -4.81 -1.97
N TYR A 87 3.47 -6.05 -1.65
CA TYR A 87 4.41 -7.17 -1.69
C TYR A 87 5.01 -7.38 -3.07
N LEU A 88 4.19 -7.33 -4.12
CA LEU A 88 4.62 -7.52 -5.51
C LEU A 88 5.59 -6.41 -5.96
N PHE A 89 5.24 -5.14 -5.74
CA PHE A 89 6.10 -4.01 -6.12
C PHE A 89 7.48 -4.10 -5.45
N LEU A 90 7.51 -4.40 -4.15
CA LEU A 90 8.76 -4.54 -3.40
C LEU A 90 9.54 -5.81 -3.73
N SER A 91 8.87 -6.85 -4.26
CA SER A 91 9.54 -8.07 -4.74
C SER A 91 10.19 -7.82 -6.10
N VAL A 92 9.46 -7.24 -7.05
CA VAL A 92 10.00 -6.85 -8.36
C VAL A 92 11.20 -5.92 -8.19
N TYR A 93 11.13 -4.94 -7.30
CA TYR A 93 12.28 -4.09 -7.00
C TYR A 93 13.51 -4.88 -6.54
N ALA A 94 13.34 -5.83 -5.61
CA ALA A 94 14.45 -6.62 -5.08
C ALA A 94 15.06 -7.56 -6.12
N ASP A 95 14.25 -8.03 -7.07
CA ASP A 95 14.71 -8.87 -8.19
C ASP A 95 15.47 -8.05 -9.24
N LEU A 96 15.09 -6.78 -9.44
CA LEU A 96 15.78 -5.85 -10.34
C LEU A 96 17.04 -5.23 -9.71
N ARG A 97 17.05 -5.04 -8.39
CA ARG A 97 18.14 -4.46 -7.63
C ARG A 97 18.35 -5.26 -6.35
N VAL A 98 19.39 -6.10 -6.37
CA VAL A 98 19.74 -6.96 -5.24
C VAL A 98 19.99 -6.10 -3.99
N PRO A 99 19.19 -6.24 -2.91
CA PRO A 99 19.36 -5.46 -1.71
C PRO A 99 20.69 -5.78 -1.01
N ALA A 100 21.31 -4.77 -0.39
CA ALA A 100 22.58 -4.94 0.31
C ALA A 100 22.52 -5.96 1.47
N ASP A 101 21.34 -6.12 2.09
CA ASP A 101 21.05 -7.17 3.07
C ASP A 101 19.66 -7.78 2.78
N ALA A 102 19.65 -8.91 2.09
CA ALA A 102 18.43 -9.59 1.67
C ALA A 102 17.55 -10.07 2.84
N ARG A 103 18.14 -10.37 4.01
CA ARG A 103 17.35 -10.80 5.18
C ARG A 103 16.61 -9.61 5.77
N ARG A 104 17.31 -8.50 6.01
CA ARG A 104 16.70 -7.29 6.56
C ARG A 104 15.70 -6.69 5.58
N TYR A 105 15.99 -6.71 4.28
CA TYR A 105 15.04 -6.26 3.25
C TYR A 105 13.74 -7.07 3.27
N ARG A 106 13.80 -8.41 3.34
CA ARG A 106 12.59 -9.25 3.46
C ARG A 106 11.76 -8.90 4.70
N GLN A 107 12.41 -8.61 5.83
CA GLN A 107 11.72 -8.17 7.04
C GLN A 107 11.08 -6.79 6.88
N THR A 108 11.78 -5.84 6.26
CA THR A 108 11.23 -4.52 5.94
C THR A 108 10.05 -4.62 4.98
N ARG A 109 10.12 -5.48 3.96
CA ARG A 109 9.01 -5.75 3.04
C ARG A 109 7.79 -6.28 3.78
N ALA A 110 7.97 -7.24 4.68
CA ALA A 110 6.88 -7.74 5.51
C ALA A 110 6.24 -6.64 6.37
N LEU A 111 7.05 -5.75 6.97
CA LEU A 111 6.53 -4.60 7.72
C LEU A 111 5.77 -3.62 6.83
N ALA A 112 6.23 -3.37 5.61
CA ALA A 112 5.52 -2.52 4.66
C ALA A 112 4.17 -3.11 4.23
N VAL A 113 4.09 -4.43 4.04
CA VAL A 113 2.85 -5.16 3.74
C VAL A 113 1.85 -5.08 4.90
N ILE A 114 2.33 -5.23 6.14
CA ILE A 114 1.48 -5.06 7.33
C ILE A 114 1.00 -3.60 7.42
N ALA A 115 1.90 -2.65 7.20
CA ALA A 115 1.56 -1.23 7.23
C ALA A 115 0.52 -0.87 6.17
N SER A 116 0.65 -1.37 4.94
CA SER A 116 -0.34 -1.08 3.89
C SER A 116 -1.71 -1.66 4.22
N LEU A 117 -1.79 -2.90 4.73
CA LEU A 117 -3.07 -3.46 5.19
C LEU A 117 -3.71 -2.62 6.30
N VAL A 118 -2.94 -2.32 7.36
CA VAL A 118 -3.47 -1.60 8.53
C VAL A 118 -3.92 -0.19 8.16
N VAL A 119 -3.11 0.52 7.36
CA VAL A 119 -3.44 1.89 6.97
C VAL A 119 -4.68 1.88 6.08
N ASP A 120 -4.72 1.05 5.03
CA ASP A 120 -5.84 1.02 4.08
C ASP A 120 -7.18 0.82 4.80
N VAL A 121 -7.26 -0.21 5.65
CA VAL A 121 -8.46 -0.56 6.45
C VAL A 121 -8.89 0.55 7.41
N VAL A 122 -7.94 1.29 7.99
CA VAL A 122 -8.26 2.33 8.98
C VAL A 122 -8.71 3.63 8.32
N THR A 123 -8.22 3.91 7.11
CA THR A 123 -8.41 5.22 6.48
C THR A 123 -9.48 5.28 5.40
N LEU A 124 -9.86 4.13 4.82
CA LEU A 124 -10.83 4.02 3.74
C LEU A 124 -11.90 3.00 4.14
#